data_AF-A0A381T5T1-F1
#
_entry.id   AF-A0A381T5T1-F1
#
_cell.length_a   1.000
_cell.length_b   1.000
_cell.length_c   1.000
_cell.angle_alpha   90.00
_cell.angle_beta   90.00
_cell.angle_gamma   90.00
#
_symmetry.space_group_name_H-M   'P 1'
#
loop_
_entity.id
_entity.type
_entity.pdbx_description
1 polymer ?
#
loop_
_entity_poly.entity_id
_entity_poly.type
_entity_poly.pdbx_seq_one_letter_code
_entity_poly.pdbx_strand_id
1 'polypeptide(L)'
;MAKPPAEVSFPGDRNRRKKIRMRGIKRASPEIQHRLDRNLEELMDDPEIFVPEIRGEVDRSFFSKDKMARTLKELTVVASKRNDPKWLRKRMTKKGGDLVCCALAGSLIAASEEDRSTVAVFKNPLFGVASYIRRGSGKQSHLAGIQNHTHPKMRLLVWDEHAKAGQWFFSWDGGFVFTGDTPSPPAEWVKWSLGNASIELSGDKVRWSRGLDEQTVADGELTKAGWLRMEFGDGTIVGLSQAALAKTEEQFAQSVAMGMMPPRLSDVSSAEWMWRPEGWPEDRDLPEEGVERLEEVLGAWLGLALDDSLLARSCRSSVLNSINDGYVVGTHWFSAESRVDFLEYMTGSVEERSAMACILDSLDTGIHVRTDGVVLKIEEDVIRFEDSACHPNLVALWPEHGLTILEGIYGMTGDDAEAVLSKQEKRKQGFGAFLRELGDSRSTAMRLERLPWEVGSLPDPLGFADDLVRQAVDSGVASTVSKARKGKGLEMAMGWAWLNVHDRTESDAWRFDESSRDKGGDWVPALQALWDAAEDLLLNDNKDAVQDYQAAMRWLGEASGSGSLPDQ
;
A
#
# COMPACT_ATOMS: atom_id res chain seq x y z
N MET A 1 2.33 -53.49 11.76
CA MET A 1 2.02 -52.91 13.07
C MET A 1 2.96 -53.50 14.11
N ALA A 2 3.90 -52.70 14.63
CA ALA A 2 4.80 -53.11 15.71
C ALA A 2 4.26 -52.58 17.05
N LYS A 3 4.24 -53.43 18.09
CA LYS A 3 3.84 -53.03 19.45
C LYS A 3 4.89 -52.06 20.05
N PRO A 4 4.48 -50.99 20.75
CA PRO A 4 5.43 -50.17 21.50
C PRO A 4 5.95 -50.93 22.74
N PRO A 5 7.16 -50.61 23.24
CA PRO A 5 7.71 -51.28 24.41
C PRO A 5 6.96 -50.90 25.70
N ALA A 6 6.92 -51.83 26.65
CA ALA A 6 6.23 -51.69 27.92
C ALA A 6 6.84 -50.58 28.80
N GLU A 7 6.01 -49.70 29.35
CA GLU A 7 6.39 -48.75 30.39
C GLU A 7 6.83 -49.49 31.65
N VAL A 8 8.06 -49.24 32.09
CA VAL A 8 8.61 -49.79 33.34
C VAL A 8 8.34 -48.78 34.46
N SER A 9 7.52 -49.18 35.44
CA SER A 9 7.24 -48.40 36.65
C SER A 9 8.27 -48.73 37.74
N PHE A 10 8.97 -47.72 38.26
CA PHE A 10 9.92 -47.88 39.37
C PHE A 10 9.20 -47.85 40.75
N PRO A 11 9.64 -48.68 41.73
CA PRO A 11 9.08 -48.65 43.09
C PRO A 11 9.40 -47.31 43.79
N GLY A 12 8.40 -46.45 43.89
CA GLY A 12 8.49 -45.11 44.49
C GLY A 12 7.42 -44.14 44.00
N ASP A 13 6.76 -44.46 42.88
CA ASP A 13 5.83 -43.55 42.21
C ASP A 13 4.46 -43.38 42.90
N ARG A 14 4.19 -44.10 43.99
CA ARG A 14 2.90 -44.09 44.70
C ARG A 14 2.73 -42.97 45.73
N ASN A 15 3.74 -42.12 45.96
CA ASN A 15 3.69 -41.06 46.99
C ASN A 15 3.71 -39.61 46.49
N ARG A 16 3.43 -39.34 45.21
CA ARG A 16 3.09 -37.98 44.77
C ARG A 16 1.61 -37.72 45.02
N ARG A 17 1.27 -37.21 46.22
CA ARG A 17 0.02 -36.47 46.45
C ARG A 17 -0.16 -35.53 45.25
N LYS A 18 -1.24 -35.71 44.48
CA LYS A 18 -1.62 -34.84 43.35
C LYS A 18 -1.57 -33.39 43.83
N LYS A 19 -0.48 -32.68 43.54
CA LYS A 19 -0.36 -31.23 43.78
C LYS A 19 -1.41 -30.58 42.90
N ILE A 20 -2.52 -30.18 43.51
CA ILE A 20 -3.51 -29.30 42.89
C ILE A 20 -2.75 -28.02 42.50
N ARG A 21 -2.36 -27.91 41.22
CA ARG A 21 -1.80 -26.66 40.69
C ARG A 21 -2.95 -25.67 40.58
N MET A 22 -3.10 -24.80 41.58
CA MET A 22 -3.93 -23.61 41.43
C MET A 22 -3.37 -22.77 40.27
N ARG A 23 -4.18 -22.55 39.22
CA ARG A 23 -3.79 -21.73 38.06
C ARG A 23 -3.44 -20.31 38.56
N GLY A 24 -2.27 -19.80 38.16
CA GLY A 24 -1.86 -18.41 38.42
C GLY A 24 -1.02 -18.18 39.69
N ILE A 25 -0.77 -19.20 40.51
CA ILE A 25 0.09 -19.12 41.70
C ILE A 25 1.39 -19.89 41.44
N LYS A 26 2.55 -19.27 41.71
CA LYS A 26 3.88 -19.86 41.50
C LYS A 26 4.78 -19.60 42.71
N ARG A 27 5.79 -20.46 42.90
CA ARG A 27 6.91 -20.16 43.77
C ARG A 27 7.74 -19.06 43.11
N ALA A 28 7.96 -17.95 43.80
CA ALA A 28 8.77 -16.86 43.27
C ALA A 28 10.24 -17.28 43.13
N SER A 29 10.94 -16.75 42.12
CA SER A 29 12.40 -16.84 42.05
C SER A 29 13.04 -16.01 43.17
N PRO A 30 14.30 -16.27 43.57
CA PRO A 30 14.99 -15.49 44.59
C PRO A 30 15.00 -13.98 44.29
N GLU A 31 15.22 -13.60 43.02
CA GLU A 31 15.20 -12.20 42.57
C GLU A 31 13.83 -11.54 42.77
N ILE A 32 12.75 -12.24 42.41
CA ILE A 32 11.38 -11.74 42.56
C ILE A 32 11.02 -11.61 44.05
N GLN A 33 11.45 -12.56 44.88
CA GLN A 33 11.25 -12.50 46.34
C GLN A 33 11.96 -11.29 46.91
N HIS A 34 13.27 -11.16 46.68
CA HIS A 34 14.06 -10.03 47.18
C HIS A 34 13.49 -8.68 46.76
N ARG A 35 13.07 -8.54 45.49
CA ARG A 35 12.44 -7.29 45.00
C ARG A 35 11.13 -7.01 45.72
N LEU A 36 10.24 -8.00 45.85
CA LEU A 36 8.95 -7.83 46.52
C LEU A 36 9.14 -7.57 48.02
N ASP A 37 10.11 -8.22 48.67
CA ASP A 37 10.40 -8.03 50.08
C ASP A 37 10.84 -6.59 50.35
N ARG A 38 11.79 -6.07 49.57
CA ARG A 38 12.19 -4.66 49.64
C ARG A 38 11.01 -3.71 49.43
N ASN A 39 10.23 -3.92 48.37
CA ASN A 39 9.07 -3.04 48.10
C ASN A 39 8.01 -3.12 49.20
N LEU A 40 7.81 -4.28 49.85
CA LEU A 40 6.85 -4.45 50.94
C LEU A 40 7.37 -3.83 52.25
N GLU A 41 8.68 -3.86 52.49
CA GLU A 41 9.33 -3.16 53.60
C GLU A 41 9.18 -1.64 53.44
N GLU A 42 9.51 -1.10 52.27
CA GLU A 42 9.31 0.32 51.93
C GLU A 42 7.83 0.74 52.13
N LEU A 43 6.88 -0.11 51.72
CA LEU A 43 5.45 0.12 51.92
C LEU A 43 5.01 0.05 53.40
N MET A 44 5.69 -0.73 54.23
CA MET A 44 5.40 -0.78 55.68
C MET A 44 5.92 0.47 56.40
N ASP A 45 7.06 1.00 55.94
CA ASP A 45 7.64 2.23 56.46
C ASP A 45 6.79 3.44 56.03
N ASP A 46 6.44 3.50 54.75
CA ASP A 46 5.56 4.51 54.17
C ASP A 46 4.39 3.86 53.37
N PRO A 47 3.21 3.68 53.99
CA PRO A 47 2.04 3.14 53.31
C PRO A 47 1.49 4.01 52.18
N GLU A 48 1.93 5.26 52.06
CA GLU A 48 1.48 6.20 51.04
C GLU A 48 2.49 6.36 49.88
N ILE A 49 3.60 5.59 49.87
CA ILE A 49 4.68 5.69 48.88
C ILE A 49 4.25 5.52 47.41
N PHE A 50 3.11 4.87 47.17
CA PHE A 50 2.56 4.68 45.82
C PHE A 50 1.60 5.81 45.39
N VAL A 51 1.28 6.74 46.28
CA VAL A 51 0.38 7.87 46.01
C VAL A 51 1.09 8.89 45.12
N PRO A 52 0.47 9.35 44.03
CA PRO A 52 1.07 10.37 43.18
C PRO A 52 1.18 11.72 43.90
N GLU A 53 2.14 12.53 43.47
CA GLU A 53 2.17 13.95 43.78
C GLU A 53 0.89 14.63 43.25
N ILE A 54 0.18 15.34 44.12
CA ILE A 54 -1.08 15.99 43.78
C ILE A 54 -0.78 17.39 43.25
N ARG A 55 -0.77 17.56 41.92
CA ARG A 55 -0.64 18.87 41.26
C ARG A 55 -1.98 19.47 40.80
N GLY A 56 -2.99 18.62 40.62
CA GLY A 56 -4.34 19.04 40.26
C GLY A 56 -5.23 19.45 41.43
N GLU A 57 -6.40 20.01 41.12
CA GLU A 57 -7.42 20.31 42.12
C GLU A 57 -8.02 19.02 42.71
N VAL A 58 -8.22 19.03 44.03
CA VAL A 58 -8.91 17.97 44.77
C VAL A 58 -9.89 18.62 45.71
N ASP A 59 -11.17 18.31 45.59
CA ASP A 59 -12.19 18.89 46.48
C ASP A 59 -12.08 18.29 47.89
N ARG A 60 -11.58 19.10 48.83
CA ARG A 60 -11.40 18.68 50.24
C ARG A 60 -12.62 18.94 51.11
N SER A 61 -13.74 19.35 50.53
CA SER A 61 -14.97 19.61 51.26
C SER A 61 -15.49 18.37 51.98
N PHE A 62 -16.15 18.56 53.14
CA PHE A 62 -16.64 17.44 53.96
C PHE A 62 -17.63 16.53 53.21
N PHE A 63 -18.38 17.09 52.25
CA PHE A 63 -19.34 16.38 51.40
C PHE A 63 -18.81 16.13 49.98
N SER A 64 -17.49 16.11 49.79
CA SER A 64 -16.91 15.98 48.46
C SER A 64 -17.36 14.71 47.75
N LYS A 65 -17.73 14.89 46.47
CA LYS A 65 -17.98 13.79 45.53
C LYS A 65 -16.72 13.40 44.76
N ASP A 66 -15.63 14.13 44.92
CA ASP A 66 -14.33 13.83 44.32
C ASP A 66 -13.88 12.43 44.76
N LYS A 67 -13.51 11.61 43.78
CA LYS A 67 -13.10 10.23 44.02
C LYS A 67 -11.71 10.16 44.64
N MET A 68 -10.78 11.00 44.17
CA MET A 68 -9.42 11.11 44.71
C MET A 68 -9.45 11.58 46.16
N ALA A 69 -10.22 12.63 46.47
CA ALA A 69 -10.35 13.13 47.84
C ALA A 69 -10.84 12.06 48.83
N ARG A 70 -11.86 11.29 48.42
CA ARG A 70 -12.43 10.19 49.24
C ARG A 70 -11.43 9.06 49.43
N THR A 71 -10.74 8.65 48.35
CA THR A 71 -9.71 7.61 48.43
C THR A 71 -8.57 8.05 49.34
N LEU A 72 -8.03 9.26 49.20
CA LEU A 72 -6.95 9.78 50.05
C LEU A 72 -7.35 9.81 51.54
N LYS A 73 -8.57 10.27 51.86
CA LYS A 73 -9.08 10.26 53.23
C LYS A 73 -9.16 8.85 53.81
N GLU A 74 -9.65 7.88 53.04
CA GLU A 74 -9.70 6.48 53.49
C GLU A 74 -8.31 5.84 53.57
N LEU A 75 -7.38 6.24 52.70
CA LEU A 75 -6.00 5.74 52.64
C LEU A 75 -5.24 6.10 53.92
N THR A 76 -5.31 7.36 54.38
CA THR A 76 -4.69 7.78 55.65
C THR A 76 -5.21 6.96 56.85
N VAL A 77 -6.49 6.57 56.84
CA VAL A 77 -7.04 5.68 57.89
C VAL A 77 -6.38 4.30 57.82
N VAL A 78 -6.21 3.72 56.64
CA VAL A 78 -5.51 2.43 56.48
C VAL A 78 -4.04 2.54 56.88
N ALA A 79 -3.35 3.60 56.46
CA ALA A 79 -1.94 3.86 56.78
C ALA A 79 -1.72 3.96 58.30
N SER A 80 -2.63 4.62 59.02
CA SER A 80 -2.58 4.71 60.49
C SER A 80 -2.74 3.36 61.21
N LYS A 81 -3.27 2.35 60.52
CA LYS A 81 -3.54 1.00 61.02
C LYS A 81 -2.57 -0.06 60.46
N ARG A 82 -1.45 0.35 59.84
CA ARG A 82 -0.46 -0.56 59.23
C ARG A 82 0.08 -1.66 60.16
N ASN A 83 0.17 -1.38 61.46
CA ASN A 83 0.64 -2.32 62.48
C ASN A 83 -0.50 -3.07 63.21
N ASP A 84 -1.73 -3.04 62.71
CA ASP A 84 -2.87 -3.79 63.27
C ASP A 84 -3.37 -4.88 62.29
N PRO A 85 -2.77 -6.10 62.32
CA PRO A 85 -3.16 -7.19 61.42
C PRO A 85 -4.63 -7.61 61.58
N LYS A 86 -5.21 -7.46 62.78
CA LYS A 86 -6.62 -7.81 63.01
C LYS A 86 -7.54 -6.85 62.29
N TRP A 87 -7.23 -5.55 62.35
CA TRP A 87 -7.98 -4.52 61.63
C TRP A 87 -7.80 -4.65 60.12
N LEU A 88 -6.56 -4.83 59.65
CA LEU A 88 -6.24 -4.95 58.23
C LEU A 88 -6.93 -6.18 57.58
N ARG A 89 -7.01 -7.32 58.27
CA ARG A 89 -7.74 -8.52 57.79
C ARG A 89 -9.24 -8.24 57.54
N LYS A 90 -9.86 -7.41 58.39
CA LYS A 90 -11.25 -6.98 58.19
C LYS A 90 -11.35 -5.96 57.05
N ARG A 91 -10.39 -5.03 56.97
CA ARG A 91 -10.39 -3.98 55.95
C ARG A 91 -10.20 -4.53 54.54
N MET A 92 -9.25 -5.45 54.33
CA MET A 92 -8.96 -6.03 53.00
C MET A 92 -10.13 -6.85 52.41
N THR A 93 -11.12 -7.20 53.22
CA THR A 93 -12.33 -7.96 52.83
C THR A 93 -13.63 -7.16 52.91
N LYS A 94 -13.56 -5.84 53.14
CA LYS A 94 -14.75 -4.99 53.32
C LYS A 94 -15.57 -4.88 52.02
N LYS A 95 -16.80 -5.40 52.03
CA LYS A 95 -17.76 -5.23 50.94
C LYS A 95 -18.10 -3.74 50.75
N GLY A 96 -18.04 -3.28 49.51
CA GLY A 96 -18.31 -1.88 49.15
C GLY A 96 -17.28 -0.87 49.69
N GLY A 97 -16.13 -1.33 50.18
CA GLY A 97 -15.02 -0.43 50.53
C GLY A 97 -14.29 0.08 49.28
N ASP A 98 -13.57 1.19 49.43
CA ASP A 98 -12.65 1.70 48.41
C ASP A 98 -11.65 0.61 47.98
N LEU A 99 -11.54 0.37 46.68
CA LEU A 99 -10.78 -0.75 46.12
C LEU A 99 -9.27 -0.58 46.33
N VAL A 100 -8.76 0.66 46.24
CA VAL A 100 -7.36 0.99 46.50
C VAL A 100 -7.02 0.70 47.95
N CYS A 101 -7.87 1.15 48.87
CA CYS A 101 -7.68 0.92 50.31
C CYS A 101 -7.79 -0.56 50.71
N CYS A 102 -8.68 -1.32 50.07
CA CYS A 102 -8.77 -2.77 50.27
C CYS A 102 -7.51 -3.48 49.77
N ALA A 103 -6.94 -3.03 48.64
CA ALA A 103 -5.68 -3.55 48.11
C ALA A 103 -4.49 -3.17 49.01
N LEU A 104 -4.40 -1.92 49.47
CA LEU A 104 -3.38 -1.47 50.43
C LEU A 104 -3.40 -2.32 51.70
N ALA A 105 -4.58 -2.54 52.29
CA ALA A 105 -4.71 -3.39 53.47
C ALA A 105 -4.24 -4.84 53.20
N GLY A 106 -4.50 -5.38 52.01
CA GLY A 106 -3.99 -6.68 51.58
C GLY A 106 -2.46 -6.70 51.45
N SER A 107 -1.87 -5.67 50.86
CA SER A 107 -0.42 -5.52 50.71
C SER A 107 0.30 -5.36 52.06
N LEU A 108 -0.26 -4.60 53.00
CA LEU A 108 0.28 -4.46 54.36
C LEU A 108 0.19 -5.78 55.15
N ILE A 109 -0.89 -6.57 54.96
CA ILE A 109 -0.95 -7.93 55.51
C ILE A 109 0.16 -8.80 54.92
N ALA A 110 0.36 -8.76 53.59
CA ALA A 110 1.43 -9.51 52.95
C ALA A 110 2.82 -9.11 53.49
N ALA A 111 3.04 -7.82 53.75
CA ALA A 111 4.26 -7.33 54.36
C ALA A 111 4.42 -7.75 55.84
N SER A 112 3.34 -8.04 56.56
CA SER A 112 3.43 -8.53 57.95
C SER A 112 3.71 -10.03 58.08
N GLU A 113 3.70 -10.79 56.97
CA GLU A 113 3.87 -12.25 56.97
C GLU A 113 5.33 -12.68 56.79
N GLU A 114 5.73 -13.76 57.47
CA GLU A 114 7.08 -14.33 57.42
C GLU A 114 7.33 -15.17 56.14
N ASP A 115 6.32 -15.85 55.59
CA ASP A 115 6.44 -16.63 54.35
C ASP A 115 5.81 -15.90 53.16
N ARG A 116 6.69 -15.36 52.30
CA ARG A 116 6.34 -14.62 51.08
C ARG A 116 6.74 -15.37 49.79
N SER A 117 7.07 -16.66 49.91
CA SER A 117 7.65 -17.45 48.81
C SER A 117 6.69 -17.75 47.66
N THR A 118 5.39 -17.55 47.86
CA THR A 118 4.32 -17.89 46.92
C THR A 118 3.63 -16.64 46.38
N VAL A 119 3.75 -16.42 45.07
CA VAL A 119 3.26 -15.22 44.37
C VAL A 119 2.23 -15.57 43.31
N ALA A 120 1.31 -14.64 43.08
CA ALA A 120 0.46 -14.60 41.90
C ALA A 120 1.17 -13.81 40.77
N VAL A 121 0.79 -14.10 39.53
CA VAL A 121 1.28 -13.38 38.34
C VAL A 121 0.15 -12.56 37.75
N PHE A 122 0.30 -11.23 37.77
CA PHE A 122 -0.53 -10.31 37.02
C PHE A 122 0.03 -10.18 35.61
N LYS A 123 -0.83 -10.29 34.60
CA LYS A 123 -0.48 -10.10 33.20
C LYS A 123 -1.45 -9.10 32.59
N ASN A 124 -0.91 -8.07 31.96
CA ASN A 124 -1.66 -7.11 31.18
C ASN A 124 -0.92 -6.91 29.84
N PRO A 125 -1.61 -7.00 28.68
CA PRO A 125 -0.97 -6.81 27.38
C PRO A 125 -0.27 -5.47 27.23
N LEU A 126 -0.79 -4.43 27.89
CA LEU A 126 -0.30 -3.05 27.82
C LEU A 126 0.74 -2.78 28.92
N PHE A 127 0.42 -3.10 30.17
CA PHE A 127 1.26 -2.77 31.33
C PHE A 127 2.32 -3.84 31.67
N GLY A 128 2.35 -4.95 30.93
CA GLY A 128 3.33 -6.03 31.09
C GLY A 128 2.97 -7.03 32.19
N VAL A 129 4.00 -7.65 32.77
CA VAL A 129 3.86 -8.77 33.72
C VAL A 129 4.52 -8.42 35.03
N ALA A 130 3.80 -8.57 36.15
CA ALA A 130 4.40 -8.49 37.48
C ALA A 130 3.93 -9.63 38.38
N SER A 131 4.83 -10.05 39.26
CA SER A 131 4.51 -10.92 40.38
C SER A 131 4.05 -10.06 41.56
N TYR A 132 3.10 -10.59 42.34
CA TYR A 132 2.58 -9.94 43.55
C TYR A 132 2.03 -10.99 44.52
N ILE A 133 1.92 -10.65 45.80
CA ILE A 133 1.32 -11.50 46.83
C ILE A 133 -0.16 -11.17 46.93
N ARG A 134 -1.01 -12.19 46.74
CA ARG A 134 -2.47 -12.01 46.76
C ARG A 134 -3.01 -12.17 48.19
N ARG A 135 -3.56 -11.10 48.76
CA ARG A 135 -4.29 -11.12 50.04
C ARG A 135 -5.57 -10.30 49.94
N GLY A 136 -6.62 -10.77 50.61
CA GLY A 136 -7.92 -10.09 50.65
C GLY A 136 -8.70 -10.09 49.34
N SER A 137 -9.63 -9.15 49.23
CA SER A 137 -10.56 -8.97 48.10
C SER A 137 -10.24 -7.77 47.22
N GLY A 138 -9.10 -7.10 47.46
CA GLY A 138 -8.63 -6.00 46.62
C GLY A 138 -8.45 -6.44 45.16
N LYS A 139 -8.63 -5.49 44.24
CA LYS A 139 -8.50 -5.74 42.79
C LYS A 139 -7.06 -6.19 42.50
N GLN A 140 -6.91 -7.19 41.64
CA GLN A 140 -5.58 -7.78 41.35
C GLN A 140 -4.61 -6.76 40.74
N SER A 141 -5.10 -5.87 39.87
CA SER A 141 -4.32 -4.79 39.28
C SER A 141 -3.82 -3.79 40.34
N HIS A 142 -4.65 -3.48 41.34
CA HIS A 142 -4.29 -2.57 42.45
C HIS A 142 -3.25 -3.21 43.37
N LEU A 143 -3.42 -4.48 43.74
CA LEU A 143 -2.41 -5.23 44.52
C LEU A 143 -1.07 -5.28 43.78
N ALA A 144 -1.10 -5.58 42.47
CA ALA A 144 0.10 -5.61 41.64
C ALA A 144 0.77 -4.24 41.55
N GLY A 145 0.00 -3.16 41.37
CA GLY A 145 0.50 -1.79 41.32
C GLY A 145 1.11 -1.31 42.64
N ILE A 146 0.43 -1.52 43.77
CA ILE A 146 0.92 -1.11 45.11
C ILE A 146 2.21 -1.87 45.49
N GLN A 147 2.27 -3.18 45.27
CA GLN A 147 3.45 -3.99 45.64
C GLN A 147 4.63 -3.81 44.67
N ASN A 148 4.38 -3.25 43.49
CA ASN A 148 5.40 -2.89 42.51
C ASN A 148 5.39 -1.37 42.27
N HIS A 149 5.24 -0.58 43.34
CA HIS A 149 5.13 0.89 43.27
C HIS A 149 6.36 1.57 42.67
N THR A 150 7.52 0.91 42.66
CA THR A 150 8.74 1.36 42.00
C THR A 150 8.70 1.22 40.47
N HIS A 151 7.75 0.47 39.92
CA HIS A 151 7.64 0.26 38.47
C HIS A 151 6.73 1.35 37.84
N PRO A 152 7.25 2.21 36.94
CA PRO A 152 6.52 3.38 36.43
C PRO A 152 5.17 3.05 35.79
N LYS A 153 5.11 2.03 34.92
CA LYS A 153 3.85 1.63 34.28
C LYS A 153 2.88 0.92 35.26
N MET A 154 3.35 0.02 36.12
CA MET A 154 2.47 -0.79 36.97
C MET A 154 1.77 -0.01 38.07
N ARG A 155 2.41 1.02 38.65
CA ARG A 155 1.79 1.81 39.72
C ARG A 155 0.57 2.62 39.25
N LEU A 156 0.47 2.91 37.95
CA LEU A 156 -0.71 3.55 37.37
C LEU A 156 -1.98 2.71 37.55
N LEU A 157 -1.85 1.38 37.50
CA LEU A 157 -2.99 0.45 37.56
C LEU A 157 -3.83 0.59 38.83
N VAL A 158 -3.25 1.14 39.90
CA VAL A 158 -3.95 1.44 41.15
C VAL A 158 -5.09 2.44 40.94
N TRP A 159 -4.96 3.32 39.95
CA TRP A 159 -5.83 4.47 39.73
C TRP A 159 -6.76 4.29 38.51
N ASP A 160 -6.89 3.07 38.01
CA ASP A 160 -7.68 2.78 36.79
C ASP A 160 -9.17 3.16 36.91
N GLU A 161 -9.77 2.98 38.09
CA GLU A 161 -11.14 3.41 38.36
C GLU A 161 -11.26 4.94 38.49
N HIS A 162 -10.19 5.64 38.90
CA HIS A 162 -10.14 7.10 38.93
C HIS A 162 -10.03 7.65 37.51
N ALA A 163 -9.19 7.05 36.68
CA ALA A 163 -9.09 7.38 35.26
C ALA A 163 -10.42 7.18 34.50
N LYS A 164 -11.15 6.10 34.79
CA LYS A 164 -12.53 5.91 34.26
C LYS A 164 -13.51 6.99 34.72
N ALA A 165 -13.22 7.69 35.81
CA ALA A 165 -14.03 8.80 36.31
C ALA A 165 -13.59 10.16 35.75
N GLY A 166 -12.64 10.20 34.80
CA GLY A 166 -12.17 11.43 34.15
C GLY A 166 -10.87 12.01 34.74
N GLN A 167 -10.23 11.32 35.68
CA GLN A 167 -9.04 11.82 36.37
C GLN A 167 -7.73 11.40 35.70
N TRP A 168 -6.71 12.26 35.75
CA TRP A 168 -5.47 12.09 34.99
C TRP A 168 -4.26 11.81 35.88
N PHE A 169 -3.44 10.86 35.43
CA PHE A 169 -2.25 10.38 36.11
C PHE A 169 -1.09 10.21 35.12
N PHE A 170 0.10 10.68 35.49
CA PHE A 170 1.32 10.63 34.66
C PHE A 170 2.48 10.07 35.46
N SER A 171 3.17 9.08 34.91
CA SER A 171 4.16 8.28 35.63
C SER A 171 5.40 8.00 34.78
N TRP A 172 6.57 8.29 35.34
CA TRP A 172 7.87 8.10 34.70
C TRP A 172 8.93 7.67 35.72
N ASP A 173 10.13 7.31 35.27
CA ASP A 173 11.22 7.02 36.20
C ASP A 173 11.64 8.31 36.92
N GLY A 174 11.48 8.34 38.25
CA GLY A 174 11.73 9.52 39.08
C GLY A 174 10.52 10.39 39.44
N GLY A 175 9.32 10.12 38.92
CA GLY A 175 8.13 10.90 39.33
C GLY A 175 6.77 10.32 38.97
N PHE A 176 5.76 10.65 39.76
CA PHE A 176 4.38 10.20 39.59
C PHE A 176 3.41 11.30 40.01
N VAL A 177 2.54 11.76 39.11
CA VAL A 177 1.72 12.95 39.30
C VAL A 177 0.25 12.68 38.98
N PHE A 178 -0.63 13.30 39.76
CA PHE A 178 -2.05 13.45 39.49
C PHE A 178 -2.36 14.91 39.13
N THR A 179 -3.12 15.12 38.04
CA THR A 179 -3.39 16.46 37.49
C THR A 179 -4.86 16.86 37.55
N GLY A 180 -5.70 16.09 38.26
CA GLY A 180 -7.14 16.38 38.35
C GLY A 180 -7.87 15.88 37.12
N ASP A 181 -8.88 16.65 36.71
CA ASP A 181 -9.74 16.33 35.57
C ASP A 181 -9.18 16.92 34.24
N THR A 182 -7.99 17.53 34.30
CA THR A 182 -7.32 18.15 33.15
C THR A 182 -6.10 17.32 32.70
N PRO A 183 -5.97 17.01 31.40
CA PRO A 183 -4.83 16.30 30.82
C PRO A 183 -3.61 17.23 30.69
N SER A 184 -2.93 17.52 31.81
CA SER A 184 -1.75 18.41 31.83
C SER A 184 -0.47 17.61 32.09
N PRO A 185 0.14 17.00 31.06
CA PRO A 185 1.34 16.16 31.24
C PRO A 185 2.52 16.99 31.79
N PRO A 186 3.23 16.51 32.83
CA PRO A 186 4.50 17.12 33.24
C PRO A 186 5.57 17.04 32.14
N ALA A 187 6.41 18.07 32.01
CA ALA A 187 7.50 18.08 31.02
C ALA A 187 8.49 16.91 31.22
N GLU A 188 8.71 16.50 32.46
CA GLU A 188 9.53 15.33 32.80
C GLU A 188 8.92 14.04 32.27
N TRP A 189 7.59 13.94 32.28
CA TRP A 189 6.87 12.82 31.68
C TRP A 189 7.00 12.83 30.16
N VAL A 190 6.83 13.98 29.50
CA VAL A 190 6.98 14.10 28.03
C VAL A 190 8.39 13.66 27.62
N LYS A 191 9.41 14.22 28.27
CA LYS A 191 10.82 13.88 28.04
C LYS A 191 11.11 12.39 28.24
N TRP A 192 10.61 11.80 29.32
CA TRP A 192 10.82 10.39 29.62
C TRP A 192 10.09 9.48 28.65
N SER A 193 8.82 9.75 28.34
CA SER A 193 8.00 8.94 27.45
C SER A 193 8.56 8.95 26.03
N LEU A 194 9.00 10.11 25.52
CA LEU A 194 9.65 10.21 24.21
C LEU A 194 11.05 9.59 24.19
N GLY A 195 11.78 9.64 25.31
CA GLY A 195 13.09 8.96 25.44
C GLY A 195 13.00 7.44 25.57
N ASN A 196 11.84 6.90 25.92
CA ASN A 196 11.57 5.47 26.04
C ASN A 196 10.55 4.97 25.01
N ALA A 197 10.28 5.76 23.98
CA ALA A 197 9.38 5.39 22.89
C ALA A 197 9.99 4.28 22.04
N SER A 198 9.15 3.59 21.26
CA SER A 198 9.60 2.50 20.39
C SER A 198 10.40 2.99 19.17
N ILE A 199 10.33 4.28 18.85
CA ILE A 199 11.13 4.92 17.80
C ILE A 199 12.21 5.77 18.45
N GLU A 200 13.45 5.57 18.03
CA GLU A 200 14.58 6.39 18.45
C GLU A 200 14.46 7.82 17.91
N LEU A 201 14.58 8.80 18.80
CA LEU A 201 14.46 10.23 18.50
C LEU A 201 15.75 10.96 18.87
N SER A 202 16.20 11.83 17.97
CA SER A 202 17.26 12.81 18.21
C SER A 202 16.66 14.13 18.70
N GLY A 203 17.46 15.00 19.33
CA GLY A 203 17.04 16.32 19.81
C GLY A 203 16.47 16.34 21.24
N ASP A 204 15.97 17.51 21.67
CA ASP A 204 15.36 17.68 23.01
C ASP A 204 13.97 18.36 22.93
N LYS A 205 13.92 19.65 22.59
CA LYS A 205 12.64 20.40 22.40
C LYS A 205 12.00 20.13 21.05
N VAL A 206 12.81 20.14 19.99
CA VAL A 206 12.44 19.65 18.68
C VAL A 206 13.08 18.28 18.55
N ARG A 207 12.26 17.26 18.32
CA ARG A 207 12.70 15.86 18.24
C ARG A 207 12.37 15.27 16.89
N TRP A 208 13.25 14.42 16.38
CA TRP A 208 13.05 13.82 15.06
C TRP A 208 13.57 12.39 14.99
N SER A 209 12.85 11.58 14.22
CA SER A 209 13.24 10.20 13.88
C SER A 209 14.22 10.15 12.70
N ARG A 210 14.80 8.99 12.44
CA ARG A 210 15.67 8.76 11.28
C ARG A 210 14.97 9.10 9.97
N GLY A 211 15.65 9.87 9.11
CA GLY A 211 15.14 10.31 7.81
C GLY A 211 14.57 11.73 7.83
N LEU A 212 14.61 12.40 8.98
CA LEU A 212 14.34 13.83 9.15
C LEU A 212 15.53 14.49 9.87
N ASP A 213 15.49 15.80 9.97
CA ASP A 213 16.42 16.65 10.73
C ASP A 213 15.67 17.71 11.54
N GLU A 214 16.40 18.41 12.42
CA GLU A 214 15.84 19.42 13.32
C GLU A 214 15.14 20.55 12.56
N GLN A 215 15.75 21.04 11.47
CA GLN A 215 15.25 22.19 10.73
C GLN A 215 13.94 21.85 10.03
N THR A 216 13.89 20.72 9.32
CA THR A 216 12.67 20.23 8.65
C THR A 216 11.49 20.17 9.63
N VAL A 217 11.73 19.67 10.85
CA VAL A 217 10.68 19.52 11.86
C VAL A 217 10.30 20.83 12.52
N ALA A 218 11.27 21.70 12.81
CA ALA A 218 11.03 23.00 13.44
C ALA A 218 10.25 23.94 12.51
N ASP A 219 10.62 23.98 11.24
CA ASP A 219 10.05 24.89 10.24
C ASP A 219 8.77 24.32 9.60
N GLY A 220 8.46 23.04 9.84
CA GLY A 220 7.29 22.37 9.27
C GLY A 220 7.42 22.14 7.76
N GLU A 221 8.64 21.93 7.26
CA GLU A 221 8.90 21.76 5.84
C GLU A 221 8.26 20.46 5.30
N LEU A 222 7.60 20.56 4.16
CA LEU A 222 7.04 19.40 3.48
C LEU A 222 8.16 18.56 2.86
N THR A 223 8.02 17.23 2.88
CA THR A 223 8.94 16.32 2.19
C THR A 223 8.20 15.46 1.17
N LYS A 224 8.91 14.96 0.16
CA LYS A 224 8.31 14.08 -0.87
C LYS A 224 7.63 12.84 -0.27
N ALA A 225 8.24 12.27 0.78
CA ALA A 225 7.69 11.11 1.49
C ALA A 225 6.61 11.50 2.51
N GLY A 226 6.56 12.75 2.94
CA GLY A 226 5.68 13.15 4.02
C GLY A 226 6.13 12.59 5.38
N TRP A 227 5.66 13.23 6.43
CA TRP A 227 6.00 12.87 7.80
C TRP A 227 4.92 13.33 8.77
N LEU A 228 4.92 12.74 9.96
CA LEU A 228 3.99 13.09 11.03
C LEU A 228 4.64 14.12 11.96
N ARG A 229 4.00 15.26 12.13
CA ARG A 229 4.32 16.25 13.16
C ARG A 229 3.40 16.03 14.35
N MET A 230 3.97 15.96 15.55
CA MET A 230 3.22 15.96 16.80
C MET A 230 3.67 17.09 17.69
N GLU A 231 2.75 17.70 18.43
CA GLU A 231 3.04 18.77 19.37
C GLU A 231 2.41 18.48 20.72
N PHE A 232 3.20 18.53 21.79
CA PHE A 232 2.74 18.35 23.17
C PHE A 232 2.43 19.69 23.82
N GLY A 233 1.58 19.68 24.86
CA GLY A 233 1.18 20.91 25.56
C GLY A 233 2.32 21.69 26.24
N ASP A 234 3.51 21.11 26.39
CA ASP A 234 4.72 21.81 26.90
C ASP A 234 5.54 22.49 25.78
N GLY A 235 5.08 22.42 24.53
CA GLY A 235 5.73 22.97 23.34
C GLY A 235 6.77 22.03 22.72
N THR A 236 6.90 20.79 23.18
CA THR A 236 7.76 19.79 22.54
C THR A 236 7.17 19.36 21.21
N ILE A 237 7.98 19.44 20.14
CA ILE A 237 7.60 19.04 18.77
C ILE A 237 8.32 17.74 18.42
N VAL A 238 7.62 16.80 17.80
CA VAL A 238 8.16 15.50 17.37
C VAL A 238 7.85 15.26 15.89
N GLY A 239 8.89 14.97 15.09
CA GLY A 239 8.77 14.56 13.69
C GLY A 239 9.05 13.07 13.48
N LEU A 240 8.07 12.34 12.95
CA LEU A 240 8.19 10.92 12.61
C LEU A 240 8.16 10.73 11.09
N SER A 241 9.23 10.17 10.53
CA SER A 241 9.29 9.83 9.11
C SER A 241 8.40 8.63 8.82
N GLN A 242 7.90 8.53 7.58
CA GLN A 242 7.18 7.35 7.12
C GLN A 242 7.97 6.05 7.35
N ALA A 243 9.28 6.09 7.11
CA ALA A 243 10.14 4.91 7.24
C ALA A 243 10.31 4.46 8.70
N ALA A 244 10.30 5.40 9.65
CA ALA A 244 10.35 5.09 11.08
C ALA A 244 9.06 4.42 11.55
N LEU A 245 7.90 4.95 11.14
CA LEU A 245 6.58 4.39 11.46
C LEU A 245 6.36 2.98 10.86
N ALA A 246 7.00 2.66 9.74
CA ALA A 246 6.86 1.37 9.07
C ALA A 246 7.66 0.22 9.73
N LYS A 247 8.57 0.50 10.67
CA LYS A 247 9.60 -0.45 11.16
C LYS A 247 9.48 -0.80 12.65
N THR A 248 8.31 -0.69 13.26
CA THR A 248 8.18 -0.85 14.70
C THR A 248 7.63 -2.23 15.11
N GLU A 249 8.31 -2.90 16.06
CA GLU A 249 7.76 -4.10 16.73
C GLU A 249 6.68 -3.72 17.77
N GLU A 250 6.83 -2.54 18.38
CA GLU A 250 5.88 -1.92 19.32
C GLU A 250 5.40 -0.58 18.75
N GLN A 251 4.08 -0.35 18.75
CA GLN A 251 3.50 0.89 18.20
C GLN A 251 4.00 2.13 18.97
N PHE A 252 4.42 3.17 18.25
CA PHE A 252 4.95 4.41 18.80
C PHE A 252 3.93 5.09 19.71
N ALA A 253 2.72 5.34 19.19
CA ALA A 253 1.64 5.97 19.95
C ALA A 253 1.37 5.19 21.25
N GLN A 254 1.35 3.87 21.18
CA GLN A 254 1.18 3.03 22.36
C GLN A 254 2.34 3.22 23.35
N SER A 255 3.59 3.15 22.88
CA SER A 255 4.79 3.22 23.73
C SER A 255 4.85 4.51 24.56
N VAL A 256 4.43 5.64 23.97
CA VAL A 256 4.34 6.95 24.65
C VAL A 256 3.14 6.98 25.61
N ALA A 257 1.98 6.47 25.18
CA ALA A 257 0.76 6.49 26.00
C ALA A 257 0.86 5.66 27.29
N MET A 258 1.74 4.65 27.33
CA MET A 258 1.86 3.73 28.46
C MET A 258 2.35 4.37 29.78
N GLY A 259 2.90 5.59 29.73
CA GLY A 259 3.28 6.35 30.90
C GLY A 259 2.13 7.12 31.56
N MET A 260 0.91 7.10 31.01
CA MET A 260 -0.22 7.87 31.53
C MET A 260 -1.48 7.02 31.73
N MET A 261 -2.43 7.56 32.49
CA MET A 261 -3.74 6.97 32.69
C MET A 261 -4.81 8.07 32.81
N PRO A 262 -5.84 8.07 31.95
CA PRO A 262 -6.08 7.15 30.83
C PRO A 262 -5.02 7.27 29.70
N PRO A 263 -4.78 6.21 28.92
CA PRO A 263 -3.79 6.21 27.83
C PRO A 263 -4.36 6.85 26.55
N ARG A 264 -4.69 8.14 26.60
CA ARG A 264 -5.30 8.89 25.49
C ARG A 264 -4.35 10.00 25.02
N LEU A 265 -3.63 9.80 23.92
CA LEU A 265 -2.67 10.78 23.41
C LEU A 265 -3.34 12.02 22.82
N SER A 266 -4.53 11.87 22.26
CA SER A 266 -5.28 12.98 21.65
C SER A 266 -5.62 14.12 22.61
N ASP A 267 -5.56 13.88 23.92
CA ASP A 267 -5.84 14.94 24.92
C ASP A 267 -4.59 15.67 25.41
N VAL A 268 -3.40 15.14 25.10
CA VAL A 268 -2.11 15.68 25.57
C VAL A 268 -1.20 16.12 24.44
N SER A 269 -1.57 15.80 23.19
CA SER A 269 -0.84 16.17 21.99
C SER A 269 -1.76 16.35 20.79
N SER A 270 -1.40 17.24 19.88
CA SER A 270 -1.95 17.32 18.53
C SER A 270 -1.04 16.59 17.53
N ALA A 271 -1.60 16.23 16.38
CA ALA A 271 -0.85 15.64 15.29
C ALA A 271 -1.28 16.24 13.94
N GLU A 272 -0.32 16.37 13.03
CA GLU A 272 -0.49 16.89 11.68
C GLU A 272 0.31 16.02 10.71
N TRP A 273 -0.23 15.80 9.51
CA TRP A 273 0.49 15.09 8.45
C TRP A 273 1.08 16.08 7.45
N MET A 274 2.41 16.14 7.42
CA MET A 274 3.19 17.11 6.66
C MET A 274 3.49 16.58 5.26
N TRP A 275 2.50 16.64 4.38
CA TRP A 275 2.64 16.16 2.99
C TRP A 275 1.61 16.79 2.06
N ARG A 276 2.00 17.03 0.81
CA ARG A 276 1.11 17.37 -0.31
C ARG A 276 1.53 16.54 -1.54
N PRO A 277 0.60 16.28 -2.49
CA PRO A 277 0.97 15.65 -3.76
C PRO A 277 2.05 16.45 -4.48
N GLU A 278 2.97 15.75 -5.15
CA GLU A 278 3.99 16.42 -5.97
C GLU A 278 3.29 17.12 -7.16
N GLY A 279 3.63 18.38 -7.41
CA GLY A 279 2.94 19.24 -8.39
C GLY A 279 1.77 20.06 -7.83
N TRP A 280 1.34 19.84 -6.59
CA TRP A 280 0.29 20.64 -5.95
C TRP A 280 0.76 22.08 -5.68
N PRO A 281 -0.03 23.13 -5.99
CA PRO A 281 0.40 24.52 -5.79
C PRO A 281 0.62 24.86 -4.32
N GLU A 282 1.67 25.62 -4.01
CA GLU A 282 2.00 26.00 -2.62
C GLU A 282 0.93 26.90 -1.99
N ASP A 283 0.34 27.77 -2.80
CA ASP A 283 -0.71 28.73 -2.43
C ASP A 283 -2.13 28.14 -2.45
N ARG A 284 -2.28 26.86 -2.81
CA ARG A 284 -3.56 26.16 -2.84
C ARG A 284 -3.71 25.25 -1.62
N ASP A 285 -4.76 25.50 -0.84
CA ASP A 285 -5.13 24.63 0.28
C ASP A 285 -5.62 23.26 -0.22
N LEU A 286 -5.42 22.23 0.63
CA LEU A 286 -5.99 20.91 0.37
C LEU A 286 -7.52 20.97 0.46
N PRO A 287 -8.24 20.10 -0.27
CA PRO A 287 -9.70 20.02 -0.17
C PRO A 287 -10.17 19.79 1.27
N GLU A 288 -11.22 20.49 1.69
CA GLU A 288 -11.77 20.44 3.06
C GLU A 288 -12.11 19.01 3.49
N GLU A 289 -12.78 18.24 2.63
CA GLU A 289 -13.08 16.83 2.88
C GLU A 289 -11.82 15.99 3.11
N GLY A 290 -10.72 16.32 2.42
CA GLY A 290 -9.43 15.66 2.63
C GLY A 290 -8.82 15.97 3.98
N VAL A 291 -8.97 17.21 4.45
CA VAL A 291 -8.52 17.65 5.78
C VAL A 291 -9.34 16.98 6.88
N GLU A 292 -10.67 16.94 6.76
CA GLU A 292 -11.53 16.24 7.73
C GLU A 292 -11.19 14.75 7.83
N ARG A 293 -11.06 14.05 6.70
CA ARG A 293 -10.64 12.64 6.66
C ARG A 293 -9.23 12.43 7.22
N LEU A 294 -8.35 13.42 7.08
CA LEU A 294 -7.01 13.36 7.65
C LEU A 294 -7.06 13.47 9.19
N GLU A 295 -7.86 14.39 9.71
CA GLU A 295 -8.10 14.54 11.16
C GLU A 295 -8.69 13.27 11.77
N GLU A 296 -9.64 12.61 11.08
CA GLU A 296 -10.19 11.33 11.53
C GLU A 296 -9.12 10.24 11.62
N VAL A 297 -8.25 10.13 10.62
CA VAL A 297 -7.14 9.16 10.59
C VAL A 297 -6.14 9.44 11.73
N LEU A 298 -5.76 10.70 11.92
CA LEU A 298 -4.84 11.11 12.99
C LEU A 298 -5.45 10.91 14.37
N GLY A 299 -6.75 11.21 14.54
CA GLY A 299 -7.50 10.95 15.76
C GLY A 299 -7.59 9.46 16.08
N ALA A 300 -7.83 8.61 15.07
CA ALA A 300 -7.82 7.16 15.24
C ALA A 300 -6.45 6.63 15.67
N TRP A 301 -5.36 7.18 15.11
CA TRP A 301 -3.99 6.83 15.49
C TRP A 301 -3.65 7.28 16.92
N LEU A 302 -3.95 8.53 17.30
CA LEU A 302 -3.80 9.03 18.67
C LEU A 302 -4.68 8.27 19.68
N GLY A 303 -5.82 7.75 19.23
CA GLY A 303 -6.72 6.88 19.97
C GLY A 303 -6.29 5.42 20.04
N LEU A 304 -5.12 5.07 19.47
CA LEU A 304 -4.57 3.70 19.42
C LEU A 304 -5.45 2.70 18.66
N ALA A 305 -6.31 3.20 17.75
CA ALA A 305 -7.18 2.40 16.91
C ALA A 305 -6.60 2.13 15.51
N LEU A 306 -5.53 2.85 15.13
CA LEU A 306 -4.80 2.68 13.87
C LEU A 306 -3.33 2.38 14.15
N ASP A 307 -2.78 1.37 13.46
CA ASP A 307 -1.36 1.02 13.55
C ASP A 307 -0.47 2.03 12.82
N ASP A 308 0.74 2.26 13.34
CA ASP A 308 1.77 3.15 12.77
C ASP A 308 2.03 2.84 11.29
N SER A 309 2.12 1.56 10.94
CA SER A 309 2.43 1.09 9.58
C SER A 309 1.37 1.48 8.55
N LEU A 310 0.13 1.75 9.00
CA LEU A 310 -0.98 2.13 8.13
C LEU A 310 -1.17 3.64 8.05
N LEU A 311 -0.58 4.41 8.97
CA LEU A 311 -0.82 5.84 9.11
C LEU A 311 -0.51 6.60 7.83
N ALA A 312 0.72 6.50 7.34
CA ALA A 312 1.16 7.25 6.15
C ALA A 312 0.31 6.96 4.90
N ARG A 313 -0.05 5.68 4.69
CA ARG A 313 -0.90 5.28 3.56
C ARG A 313 -2.31 5.84 3.71
N SER A 314 -2.87 5.79 4.92
CA SER A 314 -4.21 6.28 5.21
C SER A 314 -4.28 7.80 5.03
N CYS A 315 -3.31 8.55 5.57
CA CYS A 315 -3.22 10.00 5.39
C CYS A 315 -3.11 10.40 3.91
N ARG A 316 -2.23 9.75 3.14
CA ARG A 316 -2.12 10.02 1.70
C ARG A 316 -3.40 9.71 0.95
N SER A 317 -4.05 8.59 1.26
CA SER A 317 -5.32 8.20 0.65
C SER A 317 -6.42 9.23 0.92
N SER A 318 -6.52 9.75 2.15
CA SER A 318 -7.46 10.81 2.52
C SER A 318 -7.28 12.05 1.65
N VAL A 319 -6.03 12.51 1.47
CA VAL A 319 -5.71 13.66 0.63
C VAL A 319 -5.99 13.36 -0.85
N LEU A 320 -5.40 12.30 -1.39
CA LEU A 320 -5.47 11.98 -2.82
C LEU A 320 -6.89 11.71 -3.30
N ASN A 321 -7.74 11.07 -2.49
CA ASN A 321 -9.13 10.78 -2.85
C ASN A 321 -10.10 11.96 -2.65
N SER A 322 -9.64 13.06 -2.04
CA SER A 322 -10.44 14.28 -1.88
C SER A 322 -10.25 15.29 -3.01
N ILE A 323 -9.22 15.10 -3.85
CA ILE A 323 -8.95 15.98 -4.99
C ILE A 323 -10.08 15.84 -6.02
N ASN A 324 -10.64 16.96 -6.45
CA ASN A 324 -11.82 17.02 -7.31
C ASN A 324 -11.54 17.58 -8.71
N ASP A 325 -10.30 17.95 -9.03
CA ASP A 325 -9.91 18.45 -10.34
C ASP A 325 -8.53 17.97 -10.78
N GLY A 326 -8.32 17.99 -12.10
CA GLY A 326 -7.03 17.72 -12.73
C GLY A 326 -6.72 16.22 -12.84
N TYR A 327 -5.43 15.89 -12.88
CA TYR A 327 -4.95 14.53 -13.03
C TYR A 327 -4.16 14.10 -11.80
N VAL A 328 -4.55 12.99 -11.17
CA VAL A 328 -3.87 12.39 -10.03
C VAL A 328 -3.27 11.06 -10.48
N VAL A 329 -1.95 10.90 -10.34
CA VAL A 329 -1.27 9.63 -10.63
C VAL A 329 -0.28 9.25 -9.54
N GLY A 330 -0.56 8.15 -8.85
CA GLY A 330 0.19 7.73 -7.67
C GLY A 330 0.19 8.82 -6.60
N THR A 331 1.32 9.51 -6.42
CA THR A 331 1.51 10.61 -5.46
C THR A 331 1.65 11.99 -6.10
N HIS A 332 1.40 12.10 -7.41
CA HIS A 332 1.52 13.33 -8.17
C HIS A 332 0.15 13.88 -8.55
N TRP A 333 0.07 15.20 -8.66
CA TRP A 333 -1.05 15.93 -9.19
C TRP A 333 -0.59 16.84 -10.33
N PHE A 334 -1.39 16.90 -11.38
CA PHE A 334 -1.21 17.78 -12.53
C PHE A 334 -2.47 18.61 -12.73
N SER A 335 -2.29 19.88 -13.08
CA SER A 335 -3.42 20.75 -13.43
C SER A 335 -4.20 20.20 -14.64
N ALA A 336 -5.46 20.59 -14.78
CA ALA A 336 -6.27 20.22 -15.95
C ALA A 336 -5.65 20.69 -17.29
N GLU A 337 -4.82 21.74 -17.27
CA GLU A 337 -4.11 22.26 -18.44
C GLU A 337 -2.83 21.47 -18.76
N SER A 338 -2.29 20.72 -17.79
CA SER A 338 -1.02 19.98 -17.86
C SER A 338 -1.18 18.54 -18.34
N ARG A 339 -2.13 18.28 -19.26
CA ARG A 339 -2.40 16.93 -19.77
C ARG A 339 -1.19 16.27 -20.42
N VAL A 340 -0.39 17.05 -21.16
CA VAL A 340 0.80 16.53 -21.84
C VAL A 340 1.82 16.03 -20.81
N ASP A 341 2.13 16.85 -19.80
CA ASP A 341 3.05 16.50 -18.71
C ASP A 341 2.57 15.28 -17.93
N PHE A 342 1.26 15.18 -17.68
CA PHE A 342 0.63 14.01 -17.07
C PHE A 342 0.87 12.73 -17.88
N LEU A 343 0.60 12.77 -19.18
CA LEU A 343 0.81 11.62 -20.07
C LEU A 343 2.30 11.25 -20.19
N GLU A 344 3.19 12.24 -20.23
CA GLU A 344 4.64 12.01 -20.25
C GLU A 344 5.17 11.39 -18.94
N TYR A 345 4.57 11.73 -17.81
CA TYR A 345 4.86 11.11 -16.51
C TYR A 345 4.44 9.64 -16.47
N MET A 346 3.41 9.24 -17.22
CA MET A 346 2.99 7.85 -17.27
C MET A 346 4.02 6.95 -17.97
N THR A 347 4.29 5.79 -17.36
CA THR A 347 5.27 4.84 -17.88
C THR A 347 4.63 3.89 -18.90
N GLY A 348 5.16 3.90 -20.13
CA GLY A 348 4.61 3.09 -21.23
C GLY A 348 5.25 3.39 -22.57
N SER A 349 4.85 2.65 -23.59
CA SER A 349 5.17 2.93 -24.98
C SER A 349 4.43 4.17 -25.51
N VAL A 350 4.87 4.70 -26.66
CA VAL A 350 4.19 5.85 -27.29
C VAL A 350 2.77 5.47 -27.68
N GLU A 351 2.58 4.24 -28.19
CA GLU A 351 1.28 3.71 -28.57
C GLU A 351 0.33 3.61 -27.37
N GLU A 352 0.83 3.16 -26.20
CA GLU A 352 0.03 3.11 -24.97
C GLU A 352 -0.34 4.50 -24.45
N ARG A 353 0.57 5.47 -24.50
CA ARG A 353 0.25 6.87 -24.12
C ARG A 353 -0.77 7.50 -25.06
N SER A 354 -0.69 7.24 -26.36
CA SER A 354 -1.69 7.69 -27.34
C SER A 354 -3.05 7.05 -27.08
N ALA A 355 -3.09 5.76 -26.73
CA ALA A 355 -4.34 5.09 -26.34
C ALA A 355 -4.95 5.70 -25.07
N MET A 356 -4.13 5.96 -24.04
CA MET A 356 -4.58 6.69 -22.85
C MET A 356 -5.13 8.06 -23.21
N ALA A 357 -4.42 8.83 -24.06
CA ALA A 357 -4.87 10.13 -24.52
C ALA A 357 -6.26 10.04 -25.19
N CYS A 358 -6.45 9.08 -26.10
CA CYS A 358 -7.72 8.86 -26.79
C CYS A 358 -8.87 8.53 -25.81
N ILE A 359 -8.60 7.75 -24.75
CA ILE A 359 -9.58 7.51 -23.70
C ILE A 359 -9.95 8.84 -23.02
N LEU A 360 -8.95 9.63 -22.60
CA LEU A 360 -9.21 10.91 -21.91
C LEU A 360 -10.05 11.89 -22.74
N ASP A 361 -9.88 11.89 -24.07
CA ASP A 361 -10.69 12.72 -24.98
C ASP A 361 -12.17 12.31 -25.05
N SER A 362 -12.47 11.06 -24.69
CA SER A 362 -13.82 10.50 -24.72
C SER A 362 -14.56 10.55 -23.38
N LEU A 363 -13.88 11.00 -22.32
CA LEU A 363 -14.47 11.03 -20.98
C LEU A 363 -15.28 12.29 -20.78
N ASP A 364 -16.56 12.12 -20.46
CA ASP A 364 -17.47 13.21 -20.09
C ASP A 364 -17.51 13.47 -18.57
N THR A 365 -16.87 12.61 -17.77
CA THR A 365 -16.86 12.63 -16.30
C THR A 365 -15.52 12.14 -15.77
N GLY A 366 -15.22 12.42 -14.50
CA GLY A 366 -14.03 11.90 -13.84
C GLY A 366 -14.02 10.38 -13.72
N ILE A 367 -12.82 9.83 -13.57
CA ILE A 367 -12.61 8.39 -13.38
C ILE A 367 -11.56 8.12 -12.30
N HIS A 368 -11.70 7.01 -11.60
CA HIS A 368 -10.67 6.46 -10.72
C HIS A 368 -10.39 5.01 -11.07
N VAL A 369 -9.17 4.76 -11.52
CA VAL A 369 -8.65 3.41 -11.77
C VAL A 369 -7.77 2.99 -10.60
N ARG A 370 -8.21 1.95 -9.90
CA ARG A 370 -7.51 1.39 -8.75
C ARG A 370 -6.49 0.34 -9.18
N THR A 371 -5.51 0.09 -8.30
CA THR A 371 -4.48 -0.94 -8.50
C THR A 371 -5.04 -2.36 -8.63
N ASP A 372 -6.26 -2.62 -8.14
CA ASP A 372 -6.97 -3.90 -8.29
C ASP A 372 -7.74 -4.03 -9.63
N GLY A 373 -7.65 -3.02 -10.51
CA GLY A 373 -8.30 -3.00 -11.81
C GLY A 373 -9.75 -2.54 -11.78
N VAL A 374 -10.28 -2.12 -10.62
CA VAL A 374 -11.62 -1.54 -10.53
C VAL A 374 -11.60 -0.12 -11.10
N VAL A 375 -12.54 0.15 -12.00
CA VAL A 375 -12.80 1.48 -12.57
C VAL A 375 -14.06 2.06 -11.93
N LEU A 376 -13.94 3.25 -11.35
CA LEU A 376 -15.05 4.00 -10.75
C LEU A 376 -15.26 5.27 -11.56
N LYS A 377 -16.50 5.54 -11.96
CA LYS A 377 -16.89 6.86 -12.50
C LYS A 377 -17.14 7.80 -11.33
N ILE A 378 -16.65 9.02 -11.45
CA ILE A 378 -16.73 10.04 -10.41
C ILE A 378 -17.37 11.28 -11.03
N GLU A 379 -18.20 12.00 -10.26
CA GLU A 379 -18.93 13.16 -10.77
C GLU A 379 -18.02 14.38 -10.97
N GLU A 380 -16.97 14.46 -10.16
CA GLU A 380 -15.96 15.52 -10.19
C GLU A 380 -15.04 15.42 -11.41
N ASP A 381 -14.50 16.55 -11.85
CA ASP A 381 -13.62 16.69 -13.04
C ASP A 381 -12.18 16.24 -12.77
N VAL A 382 -12.03 15.04 -12.19
CA VAL A 382 -10.73 14.45 -11.81
C VAL A 382 -10.50 13.11 -12.48
N ILE A 383 -9.30 12.94 -13.03
CA ILE A 383 -8.80 11.66 -13.54
C ILE A 383 -7.79 11.12 -12.54
N ARG A 384 -8.05 9.95 -11.95
CA ARG A 384 -7.22 9.36 -10.90
C ARG A 384 -6.74 7.97 -11.28
N PHE A 385 -5.43 7.78 -11.36
CA PHE A 385 -4.79 6.49 -11.54
C PHE A 385 -3.89 6.17 -10.34
N GLU A 386 -4.13 5.05 -9.65
CA GLU A 386 -3.26 4.67 -8.53
C GLU A 386 -1.88 4.18 -9.00
N ASP A 387 -1.78 3.69 -10.24
CA ASP A 387 -0.54 3.23 -10.89
C ASP A 387 -0.17 4.19 -12.04
N SER A 388 1.12 4.52 -12.16
CA SER A 388 1.64 5.36 -13.25
C SER A 388 1.85 4.62 -14.57
N ALA A 389 1.83 3.28 -14.57
CA ALA A 389 2.03 2.51 -15.78
C ALA A 389 0.78 2.53 -16.69
N CYS A 390 0.95 2.83 -17.98
CA CYS A 390 -0.16 2.82 -18.94
C CYS A 390 -0.76 1.42 -19.08
N HIS A 391 0.06 0.37 -19.10
CA HIS A 391 -0.39 -1.01 -19.34
C HIS A 391 -1.52 -1.47 -18.38
N PRO A 392 -1.36 -1.46 -17.04
CA PRO A 392 -2.42 -1.87 -16.12
C PRO A 392 -3.67 -0.98 -16.20
N ASN A 393 -3.49 0.34 -16.41
CA ASN A 393 -4.63 1.24 -16.60
C ASN A 393 -5.41 0.90 -17.88
N LEU A 394 -4.72 0.64 -19.00
CA LEU A 394 -5.34 0.18 -20.24
C LEU A 394 -6.04 -1.16 -20.07
N VAL A 395 -5.47 -2.11 -19.33
CA VAL A 395 -6.13 -3.39 -19.02
C VAL A 395 -7.47 -3.17 -18.30
N ALA A 396 -7.51 -2.25 -17.34
CA ALA A 396 -8.73 -1.93 -16.60
C ALA A 396 -9.78 -1.21 -17.47
N LEU A 397 -9.33 -0.30 -18.34
CA LEU A 397 -10.20 0.55 -19.15
C LEU A 397 -10.64 -0.09 -20.48
N TRP A 398 -9.91 -1.10 -20.97
CA TRP A 398 -10.16 -1.72 -22.27
C TRP A 398 -11.59 -2.24 -22.48
N PRO A 399 -12.24 -2.91 -21.50
CA PRO A 399 -13.59 -3.41 -21.71
C PRO A 399 -14.63 -2.32 -22.05
N GLU A 400 -14.48 -1.11 -21.49
CA GLU A 400 -15.39 0.00 -21.74
C GLU A 400 -14.93 0.91 -22.88
N HIS A 401 -13.61 1.12 -23.03
CA HIS A 401 -13.05 2.15 -23.93
C HIS A 401 -12.26 1.58 -25.11
N GLY A 402 -12.14 0.26 -25.24
CA GLY A 402 -11.33 -0.35 -26.30
C GLY A 402 -11.87 -0.05 -27.70
N LEU A 403 -13.19 0.00 -27.89
CA LEU A 403 -13.79 0.40 -29.16
C LEU A 403 -13.48 1.86 -29.50
N THR A 404 -13.48 2.76 -28.52
CA THR A 404 -13.08 4.16 -28.70
C THR A 404 -11.64 4.30 -29.17
N ILE A 405 -10.72 3.51 -28.59
CA ILE A 405 -9.33 3.47 -29.04
C ILE A 405 -9.23 2.96 -30.49
N LEU A 406 -9.94 1.88 -30.80
CA LEU A 406 -9.94 1.28 -32.13
C LEU A 406 -10.48 2.27 -33.16
N GLU A 407 -11.59 2.95 -32.88
CA GLU A 407 -12.16 3.96 -33.75
C GLU A 407 -11.27 5.21 -33.88
N GLY A 408 -10.87 5.81 -32.75
CA GLY A 408 -10.16 7.08 -32.74
C GLY A 408 -8.74 7.02 -33.29
N ILE A 409 -8.01 5.93 -33.04
CA ILE A 409 -6.62 5.78 -33.48
C ILE A 409 -6.55 4.96 -34.78
N TYR A 410 -7.38 3.92 -34.90
CA TYR A 410 -7.27 2.92 -35.95
C TYR A 410 -8.49 2.83 -36.88
N GLY A 411 -9.50 3.69 -36.73
CA GLY A 411 -10.90 3.34 -37.03
C GLY A 411 -11.16 2.53 -38.29
N MET A 412 -11.43 1.22 -38.25
CA MET A 412 -11.85 0.26 -37.22
C MET A 412 -13.15 0.60 -36.49
N THR A 413 -14.25 0.15 -37.09
CA THR A 413 -15.62 0.23 -36.57
C THR A 413 -16.37 -1.07 -36.85
N GLY A 414 -17.48 -1.33 -36.15
CA GLY A 414 -18.34 -2.50 -36.41
C GLY A 414 -17.71 -3.83 -36.00
N ASP A 415 -18.13 -4.92 -36.67
CA ASP A 415 -17.79 -6.30 -36.31
C ASP A 415 -16.26 -6.55 -36.23
N ASP A 416 -15.47 -5.90 -37.07
CA ASP A 416 -14.01 -6.02 -37.05
C ASP A 416 -13.40 -5.45 -35.76
N ALA A 417 -13.91 -4.31 -35.28
CA ALA A 417 -13.46 -3.71 -34.04
C ALA A 417 -13.88 -4.57 -32.83
N GLU A 418 -15.10 -5.12 -32.84
CA GLU A 418 -15.58 -6.03 -31.80
C GLU A 418 -14.76 -7.32 -31.73
N ALA A 419 -14.36 -7.87 -32.88
CA ALA A 419 -13.52 -9.05 -32.95
C ALA A 419 -12.12 -8.80 -32.34
N VAL A 420 -11.53 -7.63 -32.62
CA VAL A 420 -10.25 -7.21 -32.03
C VAL A 420 -10.37 -7.01 -30.52
N LEU A 421 -11.40 -6.30 -30.06
CA LEU A 421 -11.69 -6.09 -28.64
C LEU A 421 -11.73 -7.43 -27.89
N SER A 422 -12.58 -8.35 -28.35
CA SER A 422 -12.77 -9.68 -27.75
C SER A 422 -11.51 -10.52 -27.77
N LYS A 423 -10.70 -10.41 -28.83
CA LYS A 423 -9.44 -11.14 -28.96
C LYS A 423 -8.43 -10.66 -27.92
N GLN A 424 -8.30 -9.35 -27.74
CA GLN A 424 -7.34 -8.78 -26.79
C GLN A 424 -7.71 -9.11 -25.34
N GLU A 425 -9.00 -9.08 -24.99
CA GLU A 425 -9.51 -9.48 -23.67
C GLU A 425 -9.15 -10.95 -23.32
N LYS A 426 -9.21 -11.85 -24.31
CA LYS A 426 -8.93 -13.28 -24.11
C LYS A 426 -7.44 -13.60 -24.09
N ARG A 427 -6.67 -13.02 -25.01
CA ARG A 427 -5.26 -13.37 -25.25
C ARG A 427 -4.31 -12.69 -24.25
N LYS A 428 -4.74 -11.57 -23.64
CA LYS A 428 -3.98 -10.79 -22.65
C LYS A 428 -2.55 -10.44 -23.11
N GLN A 429 -2.39 -10.09 -24.37
CA GLN A 429 -1.10 -9.59 -24.88
C GLN A 429 -0.78 -8.24 -24.24
N GLY A 430 0.51 -7.94 -24.05
CA GLY A 430 0.93 -6.61 -23.58
C GLY A 430 0.47 -5.51 -24.54
N PHE A 431 -0.21 -4.49 -24.02
CA PHE A 431 -0.81 -3.41 -24.83
C PHE A 431 0.18 -2.73 -25.76
N GLY A 432 1.40 -2.42 -25.29
CA GLY A 432 2.42 -1.80 -26.16
C GLY A 432 2.81 -2.64 -27.38
N ALA A 433 2.80 -3.97 -27.30
CA ALA A 433 3.04 -4.82 -28.47
C ALA A 433 1.80 -4.93 -29.35
N PHE A 434 0.64 -5.15 -28.71
CA PHE A 434 -0.65 -5.28 -29.39
C PHE A 434 -1.00 -4.03 -30.22
N LEU A 435 -0.89 -2.84 -29.64
CA LEU A 435 -1.21 -1.58 -30.31
C LEU A 435 -0.23 -1.27 -31.46
N ARG A 436 1.04 -1.63 -31.30
CA ARG A 436 2.03 -1.49 -32.37
C ARG A 436 1.73 -2.42 -33.55
N GLU A 437 1.54 -3.72 -33.27
CA GLU A 437 1.17 -4.71 -34.30
C GLU A 437 -0.10 -4.31 -35.05
N LEU A 438 -1.07 -3.72 -34.34
CA LEU A 438 -2.31 -3.24 -34.95
C LEU A 438 -2.09 -2.01 -35.84
N GLY A 439 -1.21 -1.09 -35.42
CA GLY A 439 -0.79 0.05 -36.24
C GLY A 439 -0.04 -0.37 -37.50
N ASP A 440 0.90 -1.31 -37.36
CA ASP A 440 1.66 -1.87 -38.49
C ASP A 440 0.73 -2.58 -39.49
N SER A 441 -0.18 -3.42 -38.99
CA SER A 441 -1.16 -4.12 -39.84
C SER A 441 -2.06 -3.16 -40.60
N ARG A 442 -2.56 -2.10 -39.95
CA ARG A 442 -3.38 -1.08 -40.61
C ARG A 442 -2.59 -0.30 -41.65
N SER A 443 -1.37 0.12 -41.32
CA SER A 443 -0.48 0.82 -42.25
C SER A 443 -0.25 0.00 -43.52
N THR A 444 0.01 -1.30 -43.37
CA THR A 444 0.12 -2.24 -44.49
C THR A 444 -1.18 -2.35 -45.29
N ALA A 445 -2.33 -2.54 -44.63
CA ALA A 445 -3.62 -2.63 -45.32
C ALA A 445 -3.93 -1.37 -46.16
N MET A 446 -3.72 -0.17 -45.59
CA MET A 446 -3.92 1.11 -46.28
C MET A 446 -2.96 1.30 -47.47
N ARG A 447 -1.75 0.76 -47.39
CA ARG A 447 -0.83 0.75 -48.55
C ARG A 447 -1.40 -0.15 -49.63
N LEU A 448 -1.81 -1.37 -49.29
CA LEU A 448 -2.34 -2.35 -50.25
C LEU A 448 -3.64 -1.92 -50.94
N GLU A 449 -4.46 -1.07 -50.31
CA GLU A 449 -5.65 -0.45 -50.95
C GLU A 449 -5.32 0.47 -52.13
N ARG A 450 -4.05 0.93 -52.25
CA ARG A 450 -3.62 1.75 -53.40
C ARG A 450 -3.45 0.94 -54.68
N LEU A 451 -3.43 -0.39 -54.57
CA LEU A 451 -3.31 -1.25 -55.73
C LEU A 451 -4.58 -1.14 -56.61
N PRO A 452 -4.44 -1.03 -57.94
CA PRO A 452 -5.58 -0.76 -58.81
C PRO A 452 -6.62 -1.88 -58.91
N TRP A 453 -6.25 -3.09 -58.53
CA TRP A 453 -7.04 -4.30 -58.72
C TRP A 453 -7.42 -4.91 -57.38
N GLU A 454 -8.63 -5.46 -57.27
CA GLU A 454 -9.03 -6.25 -56.12
C GLU A 454 -8.31 -7.61 -56.10
N VAL A 455 -8.14 -8.18 -54.91
CA VAL A 455 -7.52 -9.50 -54.74
C VAL A 455 -8.27 -10.55 -55.57
N GLY A 456 -7.55 -11.26 -56.43
CA GLY A 456 -8.11 -12.31 -57.29
C GLY A 456 -8.87 -11.83 -58.53
N SER A 457 -8.86 -10.53 -58.83
CA SER A 457 -9.50 -10.00 -60.06
C SER A 457 -8.67 -10.19 -61.33
N LEU A 458 -7.36 -10.38 -61.20
CA LEU A 458 -6.43 -10.55 -62.32
C LEU A 458 -6.35 -12.01 -62.81
N PRO A 459 -6.24 -12.25 -64.13
CA PRO A 459 -6.10 -13.60 -64.68
C PRO A 459 -4.73 -14.19 -64.37
N ASP A 460 -4.64 -15.52 -64.34
CA ASP A 460 -3.34 -16.21 -64.24
C ASP A 460 -2.49 -16.00 -65.50
N PRO A 461 -1.16 -15.80 -65.37
CA PRO A 461 -0.36 -15.75 -64.14
C PRO A 461 -0.25 -14.37 -63.45
N LEU A 462 -0.93 -13.32 -63.90
CA LEU A 462 -0.84 -11.97 -63.31
C LEU A 462 -1.43 -11.91 -61.90
N GLY A 463 -2.51 -12.66 -61.64
CA GLY A 463 -3.06 -12.82 -60.30
C GLY A 463 -2.03 -13.34 -59.31
N PHE A 464 -1.20 -14.30 -59.73
CA PHE A 464 -0.09 -14.80 -58.92
C PHE A 464 1.02 -13.77 -58.69
N ALA A 465 1.31 -12.90 -59.67
CA ALA A 465 2.26 -11.81 -59.52
C ALA A 465 1.77 -10.75 -58.51
N ASP A 466 0.52 -10.30 -58.62
CA ASP A 466 -0.13 -9.38 -57.67
C ASP A 466 -0.12 -9.97 -56.24
N ASP A 467 -0.45 -11.26 -56.12
CA ASP A 467 -0.38 -12.01 -54.87
C ASP A 467 1.02 -12.02 -54.21
N LEU A 468 2.07 -12.12 -55.03
CA LEU A 468 3.46 -12.08 -54.56
C LEU A 468 3.84 -10.66 -54.13
N VAL A 469 3.41 -9.62 -54.88
CA VAL A 469 3.61 -8.21 -54.49
C VAL A 469 2.93 -7.92 -53.15
N ARG A 470 1.66 -8.27 -53.01
CA ARG A 470 0.89 -8.07 -51.76
C ARG A 470 1.56 -8.77 -50.58
N GLN A 471 1.97 -10.03 -50.75
CA GLN A 471 2.64 -10.78 -49.69
C GLN A 471 4.03 -10.22 -49.37
N ALA A 472 4.76 -9.71 -50.36
CA ALA A 472 6.08 -9.11 -50.15
C ALA A 472 6.00 -7.78 -49.38
N VAL A 473 4.96 -6.99 -49.61
CA VAL A 473 4.71 -5.75 -48.86
C VAL A 473 4.25 -6.06 -47.44
N ASP A 474 3.42 -7.08 -47.25
CA ASP A 474 2.90 -7.46 -45.93
C ASP A 474 3.96 -8.13 -45.04
N SER A 475 4.67 -9.13 -45.57
CA SER A 475 5.50 -10.05 -44.79
C SER A 475 6.97 -10.06 -45.25
N GLY A 476 7.35 -9.16 -46.15
CA GLY A 476 8.69 -9.07 -46.75
C GLY A 476 8.93 -10.08 -47.87
N VAL A 477 9.83 -9.72 -48.81
CA VAL A 477 10.18 -10.54 -50.00
C VAL A 477 10.64 -11.96 -49.63
N ALA A 478 11.32 -12.15 -48.51
CA ALA A 478 11.77 -13.48 -48.09
C ALA A 478 10.60 -14.47 -47.86
N SER A 479 9.44 -13.97 -47.43
CA SER A 479 8.24 -14.79 -47.16
C SER A 479 7.62 -15.36 -48.45
N THR A 480 7.82 -14.70 -49.59
CA THR A 480 7.21 -15.06 -50.88
C THR A 480 7.95 -16.17 -51.61
N VAL A 481 9.22 -16.41 -51.25
CA VAL A 481 10.09 -17.44 -51.86
C VAL A 481 9.44 -18.83 -51.85
N SER A 482 8.81 -19.23 -50.74
CA SER A 482 8.13 -20.53 -50.65
C SER A 482 6.91 -20.62 -51.56
N LYS A 483 6.16 -19.53 -51.71
CA LYS A 483 4.97 -19.44 -52.57
C LYS A 483 5.39 -19.47 -54.04
N ALA A 484 6.37 -18.66 -54.43
CA ALA A 484 6.95 -18.63 -55.77
C ALA A 484 7.43 -20.01 -56.25
N ARG A 485 8.01 -20.82 -55.36
CA ARG A 485 8.49 -22.19 -55.66
C ARG A 485 7.38 -23.21 -55.92
N LYS A 486 6.15 -22.96 -55.47
CA LYS A 486 5.04 -23.93 -55.51
C LYS A 486 4.03 -23.68 -56.63
N GLY A 487 4.22 -22.61 -57.41
CA GLY A 487 3.37 -22.30 -58.56
C GLY A 487 3.32 -23.45 -59.56
N LYS A 488 2.21 -23.59 -60.28
CA LYS A 488 2.04 -24.62 -61.33
C LYS A 488 1.79 -23.98 -62.68
N GLY A 489 2.23 -24.64 -63.76
CA GLY A 489 2.01 -24.14 -65.12
C GLY A 489 2.61 -22.74 -65.31
N LEU A 490 1.79 -21.77 -65.73
CA LEU A 490 2.27 -20.39 -65.94
C LEU A 490 2.68 -19.70 -64.63
N GLU A 491 2.10 -20.05 -63.48
CA GLU A 491 2.55 -19.54 -62.18
C GLU A 491 3.97 -20.02 -61.84
N MET A 492 4.38 -21.20 -62.33
CA MET A 492 5.75 -21.69 -62.15
C MET A 492 6.75 -20.81 -62.89
N ALA A 493 6.41 -20.38 -64.11
CA ALA A 493 7.21 -19.41 -64.86
C ALA A 493 7.23 -18.03 -64.16
N MET A 494 6.09 -17.57 -63.62
CA MET A 494 6.02 -16.31 -62.86
C MET A 494 6.82 -16.37 -61.56
N GLY A 495 6.75 -17.50 -60.85
CA GLY A 495 7.56 -17.76 -59.66
C GLY A 495 9.06 -17.77 -59.97
N TRP A 496 9.46 -18.30 -61.13
CA TRP A 496 10.85 -18.20 -61.60
C TRP A 496 11.25 -16.75 -61.86
N ALA A 497 10.42 -15.99 -62.58
CA ALA A 497 10.65 -14.57 -62.85
C ALA A 497 10.85 -13.79 -61.54
N TRP A 498 9.96 -13.99 -60.56
CA TRP A 498 10.00 -13.35 -59.24
C TRP A 498 11.29 -13.66 -58.48
N LEU A 499 11.76 -14.91 -58.51
CA LEU A 499 13.02 -15.28 -57.87
C LEU A 499 14.23 -14.62 -58.55
N ASN A 500 14.19 -14.39 -59.86
CA ASN A 500 15.24 -13.67 -60.58
C ASN A 500 15.26 -12.17 -60.23
N VAL A 501 14.09 -11.53 -60.20
CA VAL A 501 13.93 -10.11 -59.79
C VAL A 501 14.55 -9.82 -58.43
N HIS A 502 14.55 -10.80 -57.52
CA HIS A 502 15.07 -10.63 -56.16
C HIS A 502 16.40 -11.35 -55.89
N ASP A 503 17.11 -11.81 -56.93
CA ASP A 503 18.39 -12.54 -56.81
C ASP A 503 18.32 -13.75 -55.85
N ARG A 504 17.23 -14.52 -55.91
CA ARG A 504 16.97 -15.71 -55.06
C ARG A 504 17.02 -17.04 -55.82
N THR A 505 17.71 -17.10 -56.95
CA THR A 505 17.69 -18.26 -57.88
C THR A 505 18.78 -19.32 -57.64
N GLU A 506 19.90 -18.96 -57.01
CA GLU A 506 21.13 -19.78 -56.98
C GLU A 506 20.96 -21.20 -56.41
N SER A 507 19.99 -21.43 -55.51
CA SER A 507 19.75 -22.75 -54.88
C SER A 507 18.61 -23.58 -55.48
N ASP A 508 17.81 -23.02 -56.40
CA ASP A 508 16.47 -23.57 -56.70
C ASP A 508 16.16 -23.77 -58.19
N ALA A 509 17.09 -23.45 -59.10
CA ALA A 509 16.91 -23.62 -60.55
C ALA A 509 16.48 -25.04 -60.96
N TRP A 510 16.91 -26.07 -60.23
CA TRP A 510 16.56 -27.47 -60.48
C TRP A 510 15.07 -27.80 -60.26
N ARG A 511 14.32 -26.96 -59.52
CA ARG A 511 12.88 -27.16 -59.23
C ARG A 511 11.96 -26.72 -60.37
N PHE A 512 12.47 -25.94 -61.31
CA PHE A 512 11.72 -25.38 -62.43
C PHE A 512 12.07 -26.14 -63.70
N ASP A 513 11.08 -26.52 -64.50
CA ASP A 513 11.34 -27.10 -65.82
C ASP A 513 11.90 -26.04 -66.78
N GLU A 514 12.58 -26.50 -67.84
CA GLU A 514 13.23 -25.63 -68.83
C GLU A 514 12.25 -24.64 -69.47
N SER A 515 11.03 -25.08 -69.80
CA SER A 515 10.02 -24.22 -70.42
C SER A 515 9.51 -23.12 -69.50
N SER A 516 9.40 -23.40 -68.20
CA SER A 516 9.05 -22.39 -67.18
C SER A 516 10.19 -21.40 -66.95
N ARG A 517 11.46 -21.86 -67.03
CA ARG A 517 12.62 -20.98 -66.87
C ARG A 517 12.80 -20.03 -68.05
N ASP A 518 12.61 -20.52 -69.27
CA ASP A 518 12.69 -19.70 -70.48
C ASP A 518 11.58 -18.63 -70.47
N LYS A 519 10.33 -19.04 -70.27
CA LYS A 519 9.19 -18.10 -70.19
C LYS A 519 9.33 -17.11 -69.04
N GLY A 520 9.69 -17.59 -67.86
CA GLY A 520 9.89 -16.73 -66.69
C GLY A 520 11.06 -15.77 -66.88
N GLY A 521 12.11 -16.20 -67.57
CA GLY A 521 13.26 -15.36 -67.96
C GLY A 521 12.84 -14.18 -68.82
N ASP A 522 11.98 -14.42 -69.82
CA ASP A 522 11.43 -13.35 -70.68
C ASP A 522 10.56 -12.35 -69.90
N TRP A 523 9.96 -12.77 -68.78
CA TRP A 523 9.09 -11.91 -67.96
C TRP A 523 9.85 -11.08 -66.92
N VAL A 524 11.12 -11.38 -66.64
CA VAL A 524 11.92 -10.69 -65.60
C VAL A 524 11.91 -9.16 -65.77
N PRO A 525 12.15 -8.58 -66.96
CA PRO A 525 12.16 -7.12 -67.10
C PRO A 525 10.81 -6.47 -66.77
N ALA A 526 9.70 -7.10 -67.20
CA ALA A 526 8.36 -6.59 -66.94
C ALA A 526 7.95 -6.74 -65.47
N LEU A 527 8.34 -7.85 -64.84
CA LEU A 527 8.08 -8.10 -63.43
C LEU A 527 8.96 -7.22 -62.52
N GLN A 528 10.20 -6.92 -62.93
CA GLN A 528 11.05 -5.96 -62.23
C GLN A 528 10.39 -4.58 -62.24
N ALA A 529 9.96 -4.10 -63.41
CA ALA A 529 9.25 -2.82 -63.50
C ALA A 529 7.97 -2.79 -62.65
N LEU A 530 7.26 -3.93 -62.55
CA LEU A 530 6.10 -4.05 -61.69
C LEU A 530 6.47 -3.94 -60.21
N TRP A 531 7.53 -4.62 -59.78
CA TRP A 531 8.02 -4.55 -58.40
C TRP A 531 8.52 -3.15 -58.05
N ASP A 532 9.30 -2.51 -58.93
CA ASP A 532 9.83 -1.17 -58.70
C ASP A 532 8.68 -0.15 -58.54
N ALA A 533 7.68 -0.22 -59.42
CA ALA A 533 6.48 0.62 -59.30
C ALA A 533 5.65 0.30 -58.05
N ALA A 534 5.61 -0.97 -57.61
CA ALA A 534 4.96 -1.36 -56.37
C ALA A 534 5.69 -0.82 -55.14
N GLU A 535 7.02 -0.90 -55.11
CA GLU A 535 7.86 -0.36 -54.06
C GLU A 535 7.68 1.16 -53.96
N ASP A 536 7.69 1.86 -55.09
CA ASP A 536 7.45 3.30 -55.12
C ASP A 536 6.04 3.68 -54.62
N LEU A 537 5.01 2.95 -55.07
CA LEU A 537 3.62 3.21 -54.72
C LEU A 537 3.29 2.87 -53.24
N LEU A 538 3.80 1.74 -52.76
CA LEU A 538 3.37 1.12 -51.51
C LEU A 538 4.34 1.34 -50.36
N LEU A 539 5.65 1.46 -50.62
CA LEU A 539 6.68 1.59 -49.59
C LEU A 539 7.29 3.01 -49.54
N ASN A 540 7.46 3.67 -50.70
CA ASN A 540 8.02 5.02 -50.78
C ASN A 540 6.95 6.14 -50.82
N ASP A 541 5.67 5.80 -50.67
CA ASP A 541 4.54 6.73 -50.63
C ASP A 541 4.35 7.61 -51.90
N ASN A 542 4.89 7.20 -53.05
CA ASN A 542 4.72 7.89 -54.33
C ASN A 542 3.38 7.51 -54.99
N LYS A 543 2.32 8.28 -54.73
CA LYS A 543 0.97 8.00 -55.26
C LYS A 543 0.87 8.07 -56.79
N ASP A 544 1.77 8.80 -57.46
CA ASP A 544 1.76 8.91 -58.92
C ASP A 544 2.24 7.62 -59.61
N ALA A 545 3.00 6.78 -58.89
CA ALA A 545 3.49 5.48 -59.36
C ALA A 545 2.36 4.46 -59.63
N VAL A 546 1.10 4.78 -59.30
CA VAL A 546 -0.05 3.96 -59.70
C VAL A 546 -0.16 3.81 -61.22
N GLN A 547 0.22 4.84 -61.98
CA GLN A 547 0.24 4.79 -63.45
C GLN A 547 1.33 3.85 -63.95
N ASP A 548 2.50 3.89 -63.32
CA ASP A 548 3.64 3.03 -63.63
C ASP A 548 3.34 1.57 -63.27
N TYR A 549 2.70 1.33 -62.12
CA TYR A 549 2.24 0.01 -61.71
C TYR A 549 1.25 -0.57 -62.72
N GLN A 550 0.29 0.25 -63.19
CA GLN A 550 -0.65 -0.17 -64.22
C GLN A 550 0.01 -0.46 -65.56
N ALA A 551 0.96 0.38 -65.99
CA ALA A 551 1.71 0.19 -67.22
C ALA A 551 2.58 -1.08 -67.17
N ALA A 552 3.26 -1.31 -66.04
CA ALA A 552 4.06 -2.50 -65.82
C ALA A 552 3.21 -3.78 -65.78
N MET A 553 2.03 -3.74 -65.14
CA MET A 553 1.10 -4.88 -65.14
C MET A 553 0.56 -5.18 -66.55
N ARG A 554 0.28 -4.15 -67.38
CA ARG A 554 -0.09 -4.34 -68.80
C ARG A 554 1.05 -4.97 -69.60
N TRP A 555 2.28 -4.46 -69.43
CA TRP A 555 3.45 -5.00 -70.09
C TRP A 555 3.71 -6.46 -69.70
N LEU A 556 3.57 -6.80 -68.42
CA LEU A 556 3.66 -8.17 -67.94
C LEU A 556 2.54 -9.05 -68.52
N GLY A 557 1.34 -8.52 -68.68
CA GLY A 557 0.22 -9.19 -69.35
C GLY A 557 0.49 -9.50 -70.82
N GLU A 558 1.07 -8.57 -71.55
CA GLU A 558 1.50 -8.74 -72.96
C GLU A 558 2.62 -9.78 -73.07
N ALA A 559 3.63 -9.72 -72.22
CA ALA A 559 4.76 -10.64 -72.21
C ALA A 559 4.34 -12.08 -71.83
N SER A 560 3.36 -12.23 -70.95
CA SER A 560 2.84 -13.52 -70.49
C SER A 560 1.72 -14.09 -71.36
N GLY A 561 1.13 -13.29 -72.25
CA GLY A 561 0.01 -13.70 -73.09
C GLY A 561 -1.32 -13.81 -72.36
N SER A 562 -1.49 -13.09 -71.24
CA SER A 562 -2.63 -13.21 -70.30
C SER A 562 -3.94 -12.54 -70.76
N GLY A 563 -3.97 -11.94 -71.96
CA GLY A 563 -5.14 -11.24 -72.50
C GLY A 563 -5.36 -9.84 -71.92
N SER A 564 -6.52 -9.24 -72.22
CA SER A 564 -6.88 -7.90 -71.75
C SER A 564 -7.17 -7.88 -70.24
N LEU A 565 -6.58 -6.92 -69.52
CA LEU A 565 -6.84 -6.70 -68.09
C LEU A 565 -8.31 -6.31 -67.83
N PRO A 566 -8.87 -6.62 -66.66
CA PRO A 566 -10.19 -6.13 -66.25
C PRO A 566 -10.23 -4.60 -66.28
N ASP A 567 -11.36 -4.05 -66.70
CA ASP A 567 -11.65 -2.61 -66.52
C ASP A 567 -11.76 -2.30 -65.03
N GLN A 568 -11.27 -1.11 -64.66
CA GLN A 568 -11.08 -0.63 -63.29
C GLN A 568 -12.40 -0.35 -62.56
#